data_AF-A0A1G3GXS7-F1
#
_entry.id   AF-A0A1G3GXS7-F1
#
_cell.length_a   1.000
_cell.length_b   1.000
_cell.length_c   1.000
_cell.angle_alpha   90.00
_cell.angle_beta   90.00
_cell.angle_gamma   90.00
#
_symmetry.space_group_name_H-M   'P 1'
#
loop_
_entity.id
_entity.type
_entity.pdbx_description
1 polymer ?
#
loop_
_entity_poly.entity_id
_entity_poly.type
_entity_poly.pdbx_seq_one_letter_code
_entity_poly.pdbx_strand_id
1 'polypeptide(L)'
;MVTVQGVNPAKPGGVVLVIGKEPAVLIKKKRQDPAEGTRIDVAQGATESIAMARGEILRVAQGRDLTIFYQGRKVTPKTIESGVWMSFVPQSPSPANGKD
;
A
#
# COMPACT_ATOMS: atom_id res chain seq x y z
N MET A 1 2.53 -0.07 -13.60
CA MET A 1 1.75 -0.09 -12.34
C MET A 1 1.46 -1.53 -11.97
N VAL A 2 1.41 -1.87 -10.69
CA VAL A 2 1.10 -3.21 -10.18
C VAL A 2 -0.13 -3.14 -9.27
N THR A 3 -0.97 -4.17 -9.30
CA THR A 3 -2.09 -4.32 -8.37
C THR A 3 -1.69 -5.21 -7.20
N VAL A 4 -1.92 -4.71 -5.98
CA VAL A 4 -1.76 -5.46 -4.73
C VAL A 4 -3.14 -5.84 -4.23
N GLN A 5 -3.52 -7.10 -4.43
CA GLN A 5 -4.77 -7.64 -3.92
C GLN A 5 -4.59 -8.05 -2.45
N GLY A 6 -5.44 -7.51 -1.58
CA GLY A 6 -5.55 -7.95 -0.19
C GLY A 6 -5.95 -9.43 -0.07
N VAL A 7 -5.68 -10.06 1.08
CA VAL A 7 -5.96 -11.50 1.31
C VAL A 7 -6.76 -11.79 2.55
N ASN A 8 -6.85 -10.85 3.47
CA ASN A 8 -7.52 -11.04 4.74
C ASN A 8 -8.64 -10.00 4.89
N PRO A 9 -9.89 -10.30 4.49
CA PRO A 9 -11.00 -9.36 4.55
C PRO A 9 -11.33 -8.86 5.97
N ALA A 10 -10.85 -9.54 7.02
CA ALA A 10 -10.99 -9.05 8.40
C ALA A 10 -10.02 -7.90 8.75
N LYS A 11 -9.00 -7.65 7.92
CA LYS A 11 -8.10 -6.49 8.05
C LYS A 11 -8.64 -5.28 7.27
N PRO A 12 -8.35 -4.04 7.70
CA PRO A 12 -8.81 -2.84 7.00
C PRO A 12 -8.31 -2.76 5.56
N GLY A 13 -9.23 -2.49 4.62
CA GLY A 13 -8.92 -2.31 3.20
C GLY A 13 -8.51 -0.89 2.80
N GLY A 14 -8.62 0.08 3.71
CA GLY A 14 -8.31 1.49 3.47
C GLY A 14 -6.95 1.93 4.02
N VAL A 15 -6.11 0.99 4.46
CA VAL A 15 -4.82 1.31 5.10
C VAL A 15 -3.72 0.42 4.53
N VAL A 16 -2.57 1.02 4.29
CA VAL A 16 -1.30 0.34 3.98
C VAL A 16 -0.36 0.54 5.16
N LEU A 17 0.17 -0.56 5.69
CA LEU A 17 1.17 -0.53 6.76
C LEU A 17 2.56 -0.55 6.13
N VAL A 18 3.42 0.38 6.53
CA VAL A 18 4.81 0.47 6.07
C VAL A 18 5.74 0.39 7.27
N ILE A 19 6.76 -0.46 7.17
CA ILE A 19 7.80 -0.59 8.19
C ILE A 19 9.13 -0.21 7.53
N GLY A 20 9.71 0.92 7.91
CA GLY A 20 11.00 1.39 7.40
C GLY A 20 12.14 0.80 8.20
N LYS A 21 13.06 0.07 7.56
CA LYS A 21 14.32 -0.33 8.20
C LYS A 21 15.46 0.65 7.91
N GLU A 22 15.28 1.46 6.88
CA GLU A 22 16.08 2.64 6.56
C GLU A 22 15.15 3.82 6.22
N PRO A 23 15.66 5.07 6.18
CA PRO A 23 14.87 6.21 5.73
C PRO A 23 14.36 5.98 4.30
N ALA A 24 13.06 6.17 4.09
CA ALA A 24 12.43 5.97 2.81
C ALA A 24 11.45 7.11 2.49
N VAL A 25 11.18 7.26 1.20
CA VAL A 25 10.25 8.26 0.69
C VAL A 25 9.21 7.55 -0.16
N LEU A 26 7.96 7.75 0.20
CA LEU A 26 6.81 7.31 -0.56
C LEU A 26 6.14 8.50 -1.22
N ILE A 27 5.52 8.26 -2.37
CA ILE A 27 4.67 9.24 -3.03
C ILE A 27 3.28 8.63 -3.17
N LYS A 28 2.26 9.37 -2.73
CA LYS A 28 0.85 8.99 -2.83
C LYS A 28 0.09 9.98 -3.72
N LYS A 29 -0.78 9.49 -4.59
CA LYS A 29 -1.71 10.36 -5.36
C LYS A 29 -2.97 9.64 -5.80
N LYS A 30 -3.94 10.40 -6.33
CA LYS A 30 -5.04 9.84 -7.12
C LYS A 30 -4.51 9.37 -8.47
N ARG A 31 -4.97 8.20 -8.94
CA ARG A 31 -4.48 7.61 -10.20
C ARG A 31 -4.60 8.53 -11.42
N GLN A 32 -5.68 9.31 -11.48
CA GLN A 32 -5.98 10.21 -12.60
C GLN A 32 -5.28 11.58 -12.48
N ASP A 33 -4.67 11.87 -11.34
CA ASP A 33 -4.00 13.15 -11.11
C ASP A 33 -2.65 13.16 -11.85
N PRO A 34 -2.41 14.13 -12.76
CA PRO A 34 -1.14 14.25 -13.47
C PRO A 34 0.00 14.76 -12.57
N ALA A 35 -0.30 15.36 -11.41
CA ALA A 35 0.71 15.85 -10.48
C ALA A 35 1.61 14.73 -9.92
N GLU A 36 2.74 15.12 -9.34
CA GLU A 36 3.69 14.18 -8.75
C GLU A 36 3.08 13.41 -7.56
N GLY A 37 2.28 14.10 -6.75
CA GLY A 37 1.59 13.55 -5.58
C GLY A 37 2.09 14.13 -4.26
N THR A 38 1.55 13.60 -3.17
CA THR A 38 1.97 13.93 -1.80
C THR A 38 3.16 13.08 -1.40
N ARG A 39 4.23 13.74 -0.94
CA ARG A 39 5.39 13.10 -0.33
C ARG A 39 5.08 12.62 1.08
N ILE A 40 5.54 11.42 1.43
CA ILE A 40 5.46 10.84 2.76
C ILE A 40 6.86 10.33 3.12
N ASP A 41 7.46 10.92 4.14
CA ASP A 41 8.75 10.50 4.67
C ASP A 41 8.53 9.40 5.72
N VAL A 42 9.29 8.31 5.61
CA VAL A 42 9.29 7.19 6.56
C VAL A 42 10.66 7.17 7.23
N ALA A 43 10.68 7.42 8.53
CA ALA A 43 11.91 7.36 9.29
C ALA A 43 12.42 5.92 9.48
N GLN A 44 13.72 5.78 9.70
CA GLN A 44 14.32 4.50 10.08
C GLN A 44 13.67 3.96 11.38
N GLY A 45 13.30 2.68 11.37
CA GLY A 45 12.65 2.02 12.49
C GLY A 45 11.16 2.37 12.67
N ALA A 46 10.62 3.26 11.85
CA ALA A 46 9.22 3.69 11.95
C ALA A 46 8.26 2.63 11.40
N THR A 47 7.06 2.60 11.99
CA THR A 47 5.91 1.88 11.47
C THR A 47 4.79 2.87 11.18
N GLU A 48 4.50 3.07 9.90
CA GLU A 48 3.54 4.06 9.42
C GLU A 48 2.26 3.39 8.93
N SER A 49 1.11 3.97 9.29
CA SER A 49 -0.19 3.57 8.74
C SER A 49 -0.67 4.62 7.75
N ILE A 50 -0.58 4.31 6.46
CA ILE A 50 -0.92 5.24 5.38
C ILE A 50 -2.36 4.98 4.96
N ALA A 51 -3.22 5.98 5.14
CA ALA A 51 -4.60 5.95 4.66
C ALA A 51 -4.63 5.97 3.12
N MET A 52 -5.38 5.05 2.53
CA MET A 52 -5.57 4.88 1.10
C MET A 52 -7.05 4.97 0.75
N ALA A 53 -7.45 6.06 0.08
CA ALA A 53 -8.79 6.20 -0.46
C ALA A 53 -8.92 5.43 -1.79
N ARG A 54 -10.17 5.15 -2.19
CA ARG A 54 -10.46 4.52 -3.49
C ARG A 54 -9.80 5.31 -4.62
N GLY A 55 -9.12 4.59 -5.52
CA GLY A 55 -8.41 5.17 -6.67
C GLY A 55 -7.08 5.85 -6.33
N GLU A 56 -6.64 5.83 -5.08
CA GLU A 56 -5.28 6.25 -4.72
C GLU A 56 -4.25 5.16 -5.04
N ILE A 57 -3.07 5.61 -5.41
CA ILE A 57 -1.90 4.79 -5.70
C ILE A 57 -0.71 5.28 -4.88
N LEU A 58 0.20 4.37 -4.58
CA LEU A 58 1.42 4.63 -3.81
C LEU A 58 2.62 4.10 -4.59
N ARG A 59 3.76 4.78 -4.53
CA ARG A 59 5.05 4.22 -4.94
C ARG A 59 6.12 4.53 -3.92
N VAL A 60 7.18 3.75 -3.94
CA VAL A 60 8.43 4.05 -3.25
C VAL A 60 9.29 4.88 -4.21
N ALA A 61 9.60 6.11 -3.83
CA ALA A 61 10.46 7.00 -4.63
C ALA A 61 11.93 6.90 -4.20
N GLN A 62 12.20 6.68 -2.91
CA GLN A 62 13.54 6.51 -2.35
C GLN A 62 13.50 5.53 -1.17
N GLY A 63 14.65 4.91 -0.87
CA GLY A 63 14.75 3.80 0.08
C GLY A 63 14.35 2.47 -0.57
N ARG A 64 14.98 1.39 -0.12
CA ARG A 64 14.83 0.02 -0.64
C ARG A 64 14.53 -0.97 0.49
N ASP A 65 15.05 -0.75 1.70
CA ASP A 65 14.79 -1.63 2.84
C ASP A 65 13.57 -1.18 3.65
N LEU A 66 12.40 -1.46 3.08
CA LEU A 66 11.11 -1.25 3.73
C LEU A 66 10.19 -2.45 3.47
N THR A 67 9.28 -2.68 4.40
CA THR A 67 8.24 -3.71 4.24
C THR A 67 6.88 -3.05 4.14
N ILE A 68 6.12 -3.40 3.11
CA ILE A 68 4.75 -2.94 2.92
C ILE A 68 3.79 -4.11 3.12
N PHE A 69 2.77 -3.91 3.94
CA PHE A 69 1.64 -4.81 4.08
C PHE A 69 0.34 -4.11 3.69
N TYR A 70 -0.51 -4.84 2.97
CA TYR A 70 -1.86 -4.41 2.65
C TYR A 70 -2.85 -5.55 2.90
N GLN A 71 -3.79 -5.33 3.82
CA GLN A 71 -4.85 -6.28 4.14
C GLN A 71 -4.34 -7.75 4.27
N GLY A 72 -3.24 -7.94 5.02
CA GLY A 72 -2.62 -9.25 5.26
C GLY A 72 -1.64 -9.73 4.18
N ARG A 73 -1.58 -9.07 3.01
CA ARG A 73 -0.61 -9.35 1.94
C ARG A 73 0.68 -8.58 2.21
N LYS A 74 1.83 -9.26 2.21
CA LYS A 74 3.14 -8.61 2.10
C LYS A 74 3.43 -8.29 0.64
N VAL A 75 3.79 -7.05 0.33
CA VAL A 75 4.24 -6.65 -1.01
C VAL A 75 5.62 -7.24 -1.28
N THR A 76 5.86 -7.71 -2.50
CA THR A 76 7.14 -8.32 -2.85
C THR A 76 8.28 -7.29 -2.85
N PRO A 77 9.50 -7.63 -2.40
CA PRO A 77 10.65 -6.72 -2.46
C PRO A 77 10.90 -6.18 -3.87
N LYS A 78 10.80 -7.05 -4.89
CA LYS A 78 10.94 -6.65 -6.30
C LYS A 78 9.99 -5.51 -6.71
N THR A 79 8.74 -5.51 -6.23
CA THR A 79 7.79 -4.43 -6.51
C THR A 79 8.23 -3.12 -5.84
N ILE A 80 8.65 -3.19 -4.58
CA ILE A 80 9.15 -2.05 -3.79
C ILE A 80 10.38 -1.43 -4.47
N GLU A 81 11.39 -2.25 -4.77
CA GLU A 81 12.66 -1.84 -5.39
C GLU A 81 12.49 -1.25 -6.79
N SER A 82 11.49 -1.71 -7.55
CA SER A 82 11.22 -1.19 -8.89
C SER A 82 10.65 0.23 -8.91
N GLY A 83 10.19 0.76 -7.77
CA GLY A 83 9.60 2.10 -7.67
C GLY A 83 8.31 2.29 -8.48
N VAL A 84 7.69 1.19 -8.95
CA VAL A 84 6.45 1.24 -9.74
C VAL A 84 5.28 1.69 -8.87
N TRP A 85 4.34 2.41 -9.49
CA TRP A 85 3.05 2.70 -8.86
C TRP A 85 2.31 1.41 -8.49
N MET A 86 1.78 1.38 -7.28
CA MET A 86 0.97 0.30 -6.72
C MET A 86 -0.46 0.77 -6.51
N SER A 87 -1.42 -0.03 -6.94
CA SER A 87 -2.84 0.12 -6.62
C SER A 87 -3.24 -0.95 -5.64
N PHE A 88 -3.95 -0.59 -4.57
CA PHE A 88 -4.40 -1.52 -3.55
C PHE A 88 -5.88 -1.81 -3.73
N VAL A 89 -6.23 -3.08 -3.82
CA VAL A 89 -7.61 -3.52 -4.05
C VAL A 89 -8.02 -4.42 -2.90
N PRO A 90 -9.01 -4.02 -2.08
CA PRO A 90 -9.43 -4.81 -0.95
C PRO A 90 -10.11 -6.09 -1.44
N GLN A 91 -9.87 -7.18 -0.73
CA GLN A 91 -10.75 -8.32 -0.75
C GLN A 91 -11.93 -8.02 0.16
N SER A 92 -13.14 -8.05 -0.40
CA SER A 92 -14.37 -7.98 0.39
C SER A 92 -14.57 -9.30 1.15
N PRO A 93 -15.15 -9.28 2.35
CA PRO A 93 -15.70 -10.49 2.94
C PRO A 93 -16.69 -11.09 1.94
N SER A 94 -16.55 -12.37 1.61
CA SER A 94 -17.63 -13.04 0.89
C SER A 94 -18.89 -12.91 1.75
N PRO A 95 -20.04 -12.50 1.19
CA PRO A 95 -21.30 -12.69 1.90
C PRO A 95 -21.38 -14.19 2.18
N ALA A 96 -21.40 -14.57 3.46
CA ALA A 96 -21.75 -15.93 3.81
C ALA A 96 -23.11 -16.20 3.16
N ASN A 97 -23.23 -17.27 2.38
CA ASN A 97 -24.53 -17.72 1.87
C ASN A 97 -25.43 -17.99 3.10
N GLY A 98 -26.22 -16.99 3.49
CA GLY A 98 -27.39 -17.17 4.32
C GLY A 98 -28.40 -17.94 3.50
N LYS A 99 -28.42 -19.26 3.68
CA LYS A 99 -29.64 -20.02 3.48
C LYS A 99 -30.48 -19.78 4.72
N ASP A 100 -31.44 -18.86 4.61
CA ASP A 100 -32.67 -18.93 5.38
C ASP A 100 -33.60 -19.99 4.75
#